data_AF-A0A6M1E9Z4-F1
#
_entry.id   AF-A0A6M1E9Z4-F1
#
_cell.length_a   1.000
_cell.length_b   1.000
_cell.length_c   1.000
_cell.angle_alpha   90.00
_cell.angle_beta   90.00
_cell.angle_gamma   90.00
#
_symmetry.space_group_name_H-M   'P 1'
#
loop_
_entity.id
_entity.type
_entity.pdbx_description
1 polymer ?
#
loop_
_entity_poly.entity_id
_entity_poly.type
_entity_poly.pdbx_seq_one_letter_code
_entity_poly.pdbx_strand_id
1 'polypeptide(L)'
;MFIGLETINAQQLNEQELKVNIQDIRNSTEQLKQLTPITFDYDTQKFAKLNLPKGNQYGFLASNVKSVLPDVAKESSQVYTVGKNTTKVARYDNVDSESLIPLLVAAIKEQQQQIEALQKEVEVLKAKK
;
A
#
# COMPACT_ATOMS: atom_id res chain seq x y z
N MET A 1 35.39 -41.10 -5.82
CA MET A 1 35.27 -39.89 -5.00
C MET A 1 33.83 -39.40 -5.14
N PHE A 2 32.97 -39.75 -4.19
CA PHE A 2 31.58 -39.33 -4.18
C PHE A 2 31.52 -37.96 -3.51
N ILE A 3 31.14 -36.94 -4.26
CA ILE A 3 30.88 -35.61 -3.70
C ILE A 3 29.46 -35.70 -3.15
N GLY A 4 29.34 -35.86 -1.84
CA GLY A 4 28.06 -35.79 -1.16
C GLY A 4 27.48 -34.39 -1.38
N LEU A 5 26.32 -34.31 -2.03
CA LEU A 5 25.50 -33.12 -2.00
C LEU A 5 24.93 -33.01 -0.59
N GLU A 6 25.65 -32.35 0.31
CA GLU A 6 25.05 -31.91 1.57
C GLU A 6 23.98 -30.89 1.20
N THR A 7 22.72 -31.32 1.34
CA THR A 7 21.60 -30.41 1.29
C THR A 7 21.74 -29.50 2.51
N ILE A 8 22.15 -28.26 2.27
CA ILE A 8 22.12 -27.20 3.28
C ILE A 8 20.65 -27.10 3.69
N ASN A 9 20.31 -27.60 4.89
CA ASN A 9 18.96 -27.49 5.42
C ASN A 9 18.56 -26.01 5.41
N ALA A 10 17.55 -25.66 4.63
CA ALA A 10 17.01 -24.31 4.63
C ALA A 10 16.48 -24.01 6.04
N GLN A 11 17.01 -22.97 6.68
CA GLN A 11 16.55 -22.57 8.01
C GLN A 11 15.11 -22.06 7.89
N GLN A 12 14.16 -22.75 8.53
CA GLN A 12 12.78 -22.29 8.61
C GLN A 12 12.69 -21.22 9.71
N LEU A 13 12.47 -19.98 9.30
CA LEU A 13 12.29 -18.86 10.22
C LEU A 13 10.81 -18.72 10.58
N ASN A 14 10.50 -18.52 11.86
CA ASN A 14 9.13 -18.22 12.29
C ASN A 14 8.83 -16.74 12.07
N GLU A 15 7.74 -16.44 11.36
CA GLU A 15 7.30 -15.07 11.07
C GLU A 15 7.13 -14.23 12.34
N GLN A 16 6.66 -14.83 13.44
CA GLN A 16 6.49 -14.14 14.73
C GLN A 16 7.82 -13.69 15.34
N GLU A 17 8.92 -14.37 15.01
CA GLU A 17 10.27 -14.01 15.47
C GLU A 17 10.90 -12.93 14.58
N LEU A 18 10.42 -12.78 13.33
CA LEU A 18 10.91 -11.79 12.37
C LEU A 18 10.26 -10.41 12.57
N LYS A 19 9.12 -10.34 13.24
CA LYS A 19 8.34 -9.11 13.41
C LYS A 19 8.39 -8.64 14.87
N VAL A 20 8.89 -7.43 15.08
CA VAL A 20 8.91 -6.77 16.40
C VAL A 20 7.86 -5.66 16.45
N ASN A 21 7.42 -5.29 17.66
CA ASN A 21 6.46 -4.19 17.90
C ASN A 21 5.13 -4.35 17.14
N ILE A 22 4.58 -5.56 17.10
CA ILE A 22 3.29 -5.86 16.47
C ILE A 22 2.16 -5.10 17.20
N GLN A 23 1.44 -4.25 16.48
CA GLN A 23 0.33 -3.45 17.00
C GLN A 23 -0.85 -3.49 16.03
N ASP A 24 -2.07 -3.37 16.57
CA ASP A 24 -3.27 -3.20 15.76
C ASP A 24 -3.24 -1.84 15.05
N ILE A 25 -3.70 -1.82 13.79
CA ILE A 25 -3.91 -0.58 13.05
C ILE A 25 -5.22 0.05 13.55
N ARG A 26 -5.16 1.33 13.93
CA ARG A 26 -6.28 2.10 14.49
C ARG A 26 -6.40 3.47 13.82
N ASN A 27 -7.57 4.09 13.95
CA ASN A 27 -7.92 5.36 13.31
C ASN A 27 -7.81 5.31 11.78
N SER A 28 -7.93 4.12 11.19
CA SER A 28 -7.73 3.92 9.76
C SER A 28 -8.81 4.63 8.96
N THR A 29 -10.05 4.63 9.46
CA THR A 29 -11.18 5.32 8.81
C THR A 29 -10.91 6.82 8.68
N GLU A 30 -10.44 7.46 9.75
CA GLU A 30 -10.17 8.91 9.74
C GLU A 30 -8.94 9.28 8.90
N GLN A 31 -7.92 8.43 8.86
CA GLN A 31 -6.77 8.63 7.97
C GLN A 31 -7.18 8.49 6.50
N LEU A 32 -7.89 7.41 6.15
CA LEU A 32 -8.27 7.15 4.77
C LEU A 32 -9.30 8.16 4.23
N LYS A 33 -10.18 8.71 5.09
CA LYS A 33 -11.10 9.80 4.72
C LYS A 33 -10.41 11.07 4.22
N GLN A 34 -9.15 11.30 4.63
CA GLN A 34 -8.36 12.45 4.18
C GLN A 34 -7.69 12.21 2.83
N LEU A 35 -7.63 10.96 2.37
CA LEU A 35 -7.05 10.62 1.08
C LEU A 35 -8.07 10.84 -0.03
N THR A 36 -7.58 11.37 -1.15
CA THR A 36 -8.39 11.54 -2.37
C THR A 36 -7.92 10.56 -3.43
N PRO A 37 -8.71 9.51 -3.75
CA PRO A 37 -8.42 8.66 -4.88
C PRO A 37 -8.58 9.46 -6.18
N ILE A 38 -7.68 9.24 -7.12
CA ILE A 38 -7.66 9.91 -8.42
C ILE A 38 -7.57 8.88 -9.55
N THR A 39 -7.96 9.32 -10.74
CA THR A 39 -7.61 8.65 -11.98
C THR A 39 -6.54 9.46 -12.71
N PHE A 40 -5.64 8.78 -13.41
CA PHE A 40 -4.58 9.43 -14.16
C PHE A 40 -4.10 8.56 -15.33
N ASP A 41 -3.50 9.22 -16.32
CA ASP A 41 -2.77 8.58 -17.41
C ASP A 41 -1.29 8.94 -17.31
N TYR A 42 -0.42 7.97 -17.58
CA TYR A 42 1.01 8.25 -17.72
C TYR A 42 1.31 8.91 -19.06
N ASP A 43 2.17 9.93 -19.05
CA ASP A 43 2.73 10.54 -20.28
C ASP A 43 3.78 9.61 -20.90
N THR A 44 3.30 8.53 -21.52
CA THR A 44 4.13 7.51 -22.16
C THR A 44 4.84 8.01 -23.41
N GLN A 45 4.40 9.15 -23.99
CA GLN A 45 5.09 9.76 -25.13
C GLN A 45 6.37 10.47 -24.67
N LYS A 46 6.25 11.30 -23.63
CA LYS A 46 7.40 11.99 -23.04
C LYS A 46 8.38 11.06 -22.34
N PHE A 47 7.87 10.01 -21.69
CA PHE A 47 8.66 9.07 -20.90
C PHE A 47 8.68 7.65 -21.48
N ALA A 48 8.76 7.52 -22.81
CA ALA A 48 8.69 6.23 -23.52
C ALA A 48 9.70 5.18 -23.03
N LYS A 49 10.87 5.60 -22.55
CA LYS A 49 11.93 4.69 -22.05
C LYS A 49 11.64 4.09 -20.67
N LEU A 50 10.63 4.58 -19.96
CA LEU A 50 10.24 4.07 -18.64
C LEU A 50 9.23 2.92 -18.72
N ASN A 51 8.76 2.52 -19.90
CA ASN A 51 7.80 1.42 -20.07
C ASN A 51 6.59 1.52 -19.12
N LEU A 52 6.09 2.74 -18.90
CA LEU A 52 4.97 3.00 -17.99
C LEU A 52 3.68 2.35 -18.52
N PRO A 53 2.77 1.91 -17.64
CA PRO A 53 1.47 1.38 -18.03
C PRO A 53 0.71 2.35 -18.95
N LYS A 54 0.03 1.81 -19.95
CA LYS A 54 -0.83 2.58 -20.85
C LYS A 54 -2.28 2.53 -20.37
N GLY A 55 -3.01 3.61 -20.66
CA GLY A 55 -4.42 3.75 -20.31
C GLY A 55 -4.65 4.22 -18.88
N ASN A 56 -5.92 4.43 -18.57
CA ASN A 56 -6.36 5.06 -17.33
C ASN A 56 -6.03 4.18 -16.12
N GLN A 57 -5.38 4.77 -15.13
CA GLN A 57 -5.00 4.14 -13.88
C GLN A 57 -5.76 4.78 -12.72
N TYR A 58 -6.07 3.98 -11.71
CA TYR A 58 -6.55 4.46 -10.42
C TYR A 58 -5.40 4.50 -9.43
N GLY A 59 -5.35 5.53 -8.59
CA GLY A 59 -4.36 5.61 -7.53
C GLY A 59 -4.50 6.88 -6.72
N PHE A 60 -3.36 7.38 -6.23
CA PHE A 60 -3.29 8.55 -5.38
C PHE A 60 -2.14 9.45 -5.80
N LEU A 61 -2.29 10.75 -5.58
CA LEU A 61 -1.18 11.67 -5.72
C LEU A 61 -0.26 11.55 -4.50
N ALA A 62 1.01 11.19 -4.72
CA ALA A 62 1.96 10.92 -3.65
C ALA A 62 2.14 12.11 -2.68
N SER A 63 2.08 13.35 -3.17
CA SER A 63 2.14 14.55 -2.32
C SER A 63 0.99 14.63 -1.32
N ASN A 64 -0.23 14.26 -1.73
CA ASN A 64 -1.41 14.30 -0.87
C ASN A 64 -1.35 13.18 0.16
N VAL A 65 -0.92 11.98 -0.25
CA VAL A 65 -0.73 10.84 0.66
C VAL A 65 0.34 11.16 1.68
N LYS A 66 1.46 11.77 1.29
CA LYS A 66 2.58 12.09 2.18
C LYS A 66 2.19 12.97 3.37
N SER A 67 1.21 13.85 3.20
CA SER A 67 0.70 14.70 4.28
C SER A 67 -0.12 13.96 5.34
N VAL A 68 -0.65 12.77 5.01
CA VAL A 68 -1.54 11.98 5.89
C VAL A 68 -0.86 10.68 6.36
N LEU A 69 -0.25 9.96 5.42
CA LEU A 69 0.41 8.67 5.59
C LEU A 69 1.81 8.72 4.96
N PRO A 70 2.80 9.37 5.63
CA PRO A 70 4.13 9.56 5.07
C PRO A 70 4.83 8.23 4.74
N ASP A 71 4.59 7.17 5.51
CA ASP A 71 5.22 5.86 5.32
C ASP A 71 4.72 5.12 4.06
N VAL A 72 3.57 5.53 3.52
CA VAL A 72 2.97 4.96 2.31
C VAL A 72 3.47 5.67 1.05
N ALA A 73 3.84 6.95 1.16
CA ALA A 73 4.44 7.70 0.06
C ALA A 73 5.95 7.42 -0.02
N LYS A 74 6.39 6.70 -1.06
CA LYS A 74 7.77 6.25 -1.22
C LYS A 74 8.37 6.77 -2.52
N GLU A 75 9.68 6.99 -2.52
CA GLU A 75 10.40 7.25 -3.77
C GLU A 75 10.56 5.93 -4.54
N SER A 76 10.12 5.91 -5.80
CA SER A 76 10.39 4.82 -6.72
C SER A 76 11.59 5.16 -7.59
N SER A 77 12.45 4.16 -7.83
CA SER A 77 13.61 4.28 -8.70
C SER A 77 13.53 3.23 -9.80
N GLN A 78 13.60 3.68 -11.05
CA GLN A 78 13.60 2.80 -12.22
C GLN A 78 14.85 3.01 -13.07
N VAL A 79 15.58 1.92 -13.31
CA VAL A 79 16.72 1.92 -14.23
C VAL A 79 16.22 1.74 -15.65
N TYR A 80 16.68 2.58 -16.58
CA TYR A 80 16.35 2.46 -18.00
C TYR A 80 17.56 2.73 -18.90
N THR A 81 17.59 2.10 -20.05
CA THR A 81 18.69 2.19 -21.02
C THR A 81 18.54 3.43 -21.90
N VAL A 82 19.60 4.23 -22.04
CA VAL A 82 19.63 5.42 -22.92
C VAL A 82 20.48 5.22 -24.17
N GLY A 83 21.36 4.23 -24.22
CA GLY A 83 22.22 3.90 -25.36
C GLY A 83 22.91 2.54 -25.20
N LYS A 84 23.78 2.19 -26.17
CA LYS A 84 24.55 0.95 -26.14
C LYS A 84 25.51 0.99 -24.95
N ASN A 85 25.18 0.27 -23.88
CA ASN A 85 25.90 0.23 -22.59
C ASN A 85 25.78 1.48 -21.70
N THR A 86 24.70 2.25 -21.81
CA THR A 86 24.46 3.38 -20.88
C THR A 86 23.07 3.30 -20.28
N THR A 87 23.00 3.29 -18.95
CA THR A 87 21.77 3.33 -18.17
C THR A 87 21.63 4.64 -17.42
N LYS A 88 20.39 5.03 -17.13
CA LYS A 88 20.04 6.12 -16.23
C LYS A 88 19.04 5.61 -15.19
N VAL A 89 18.94 6.34 -14.09
CA VAL A 89 17.94 6.10 -13.04
C VAL A 89 16.93 7.24 -13.09
N ALA A 90 15.65 6.91 -13.27
CA ALA A 90 14.55 7.83 -13.01
C ALA A 90 14.11 7.65 -11.55
N ARG A 91 13.98 8.76 -10.82
CA ARG A 91 13.42 8.79 -9.47
C ARG A 91 12.15 9.61 -9.49
N TYR A 92 11.08 9.09 -8.90
CA TYR A 92 9.80 9.77 -8.81
C TYR A 92 9.02 9.28 -7.58
N ASP A 93 8.21 10.17 -7.01
CA ASP A 93 7.34 9.81 -5.89
C ASP A 93 6.25 8.84 -6.37
N ASN A 94 5.99 7.82 -5.56
CA ASN A 94 4.97 6.81 -5.79
C ASN A 94 4.24 6.49 -4.48
N VAL A 95 3.07 5.88 -4.58
CA VAL A 95 2.25 5.43 -3.46
C VAL A 95 2.31 3.92 -3.39
N ASP A 96 2.75 3.40 -2.25
CA ASP A 96 2.73 1.97 -1.95
C ASP A 96 1.28 1.51 -1.69
N SER A 97 0.61 1.13 -2.77
CA SER A 97 -0.80 0.74 -2.73
C SER A 97 -1.03 -0.59 -2.00
N GLU A 98 -0.01 -1.46 -1.94
CA GLU A 98 -0.11 -2.73 -1.21
C GLU A 98 -0.17 -2.48 0.30
N SER A 99 0.63 -1.51 0.78
CA SER A 99 0.59 -1.08 2.18
C SER A 99 -0.76 -0.50 2.61
N LEU A 100 -1.60 -0.01 1.67
CA LEU A 100 -2.94 0.48 1.98
C LEU A 100 -3.96 -0.64 2.25
N ILE A 101 -3.72 -1.87 1.79
CA ILE A 101 -4.64 -3.01 1.97
C ILE A 101 -4.95 -3.28 3.46
N PRO A 102 -3.95 -3.46 4.36
CA PRO A 102 -4.24 -3.67 5.77
C PRO A 102 -4.91 -2.47 6.44
N LEU A 103 -4.63 -1.23 6.01
CA LEU A 103 -5.32 -0.02 6.49
C LEU A 103 -6.80 -0.05 6.07
N LEU A 104 -7.11 -0.44 4.83
CA LEU A 104 -8.49 -0.56 4.34
C LEU A 104 -9.25 -1.62 5.14
N VAL A 105 -8.63 -2.77 5.44
CA VAL A 105 -9.24 -3.81 6.28
C VAL A 105 -9.54 -3.28 7.68
N ALA A 106 -8.62 -2.54 8.29
CA ALA A 106 -8.84 -1.93 9.60
C ALA A 106 -9.96 -0.87 9.56
N ALA A 107 -10.03 -0.04 8.52
CA ALA A 107 -11.11 0.93 8.35
C ALA A 107 -12.47 0.27 8.17
N ILE A 108 -12.58 -0.82 7.41
CA ILE A 108 -13.82 -1.58 7.26
C ILE A 108 -14.27 -2.15 8.61
N LYS A 109 -13.34 -2.68 9.42
CA LYS A 109 -13.65 -3.17 10.77
C LYS A 109 -14.14 -2.07 11.70
N GLU A 110 -13.48 -0.92 11.70
CA GLU A 110 -13.88 0.26 12.48
C GLU A 110 -15.27 0.75 12.05
N GLN A 111 -15.55 0.81 10.74
CA GLN A 111 -16.86 1.17 10.20
C GLN A 111 -17.94 0.17 10.61
N GLN A 112 -17.65 -1.14 10.56
CA GLN A 112 -18.58 -2.19 10.98
C GLN A 112 -18.93 -2.06 12.47
N GLN A 113 -17.95 -1.78 13.33
CA GLN A 113 -18.20 -1.53 14.75
C GLN A 113 -19.09 -0.31 14.99
N GLN A 114 -18.90 0.77 14.24
CA GLN A 114 -19.76 1.96 14.32
C GLN A 114 -21.20 1.65 13.87
N ILE A 115 -21.37 0.86 12.80
CA ILE A 115 -22.69 0.44 12.32
C ILE A 115 -23.42 -0.39 13.37
N GLU A 116 -22.75 -1.37 14.00
CA GLU A 116 -23.33 -2.20 15.04
C GLU A 116 -23.73 -1.40 16.28
N ALA A 117 -22.93 -0.40 16.65
CA ALA A 117 -23.26 0.52 17.75
C ALA A 117 -24.50 1.36 17.43
N LEU A 118 -24.57 1.93 16.23
CA LEU A 118 -25.72 2.73 15.77
C LEU A 118 -27.00 1.89 15.67
N GLN A 119 -26.91 0.64 15.21
CA GLN A 119 -28.06 -0.27 15.15
C GLN A 119 -28.65 -0.54 16.54
N LYS A 120 -27.81 -0.81 17.55
CA LYS A 120 -28.25 -0.98 18.94
C LYS A 120 -28.91 0.27 19.50
N GLU A 121 -28.35 1.44 19.21
CA GLU A 121 -28.95 2.70 19.64
C GLU A 121 -30.34 2.90 19.03
N VAL A 122 -30.49 2.63 17.73
CA VAL A 122 -31.78 2.70 17.03
C VAL A 122 -32.80 1.74 17.62
N GLU A 123 -32.42 0.51 17.99
CA GLU A 123 -33.31 -0.45 18.65
C GLU A 123 -33.80 0.06 20.01
N VAL A 124 -32.88 0.60 20.83
CA VAL A 124 -33.22 1.19 22.13
C VAL A 124 -34.16 2.39 21.96
N LEU A 125 -33.91 3.25 20.97
CA LEU A 125 -34.76 4.40 20.70
C LEU A 125 -36.15 3.99 20.19
N LYS A 126 -36.24 2.93 19.38
CA LYS A 126 -37.52 2.37 18.92
C LYS A 126 -38.32 1.75 20.06
N ALA A 127 -37.67 1.07 21.00
CA ALA A 127 -38.33 0.46 22.16
C ALA A 127 -38.85 1.47 23.19
N LYS A 128 -38.41 2.73 23.11
CA LYS A 128 -38.89 3.84 23.96
C LYS A 128 -40.11 4.57 23.39
N LYS A 129 -40.54 4.24 22.17
CA LYS A 129 -41.77 4.75 21.56
C LYS A 129 -42.90 3.75 21.74
#